data_AF-A0A2G4E144-F1
#
_entry.id   AF-A0A2G4E144-F1
#
_cell.length_a   1.000
_cell.length_b   1.000
_cell.length_c   1.000
_cell.angle_alpha   90.00
_cell.angle_beta   90.00
_cell.angle_gamma   90.00
#
_symmetry.space_group_name_H-M   'P 1'
#
loop_
_entity.id
_entity.type
_entity.pdbx_description
1 polymer ?
#
loop_
_entity_poly.entity_id
_entity_poly.type
_entity_poly.pdbx_seq_one_letter_code
_entity_poly.pdbx_strand_id
1 'polypeptide(L)'
;GPGTGAATAERFAKEGFRVVLTSRDPAKLVDRVAAFAAKGYAVESRMVDAGELSSVHALIEEVEAEFGSIDVLHFNSASMHSATIESQPKETFTEDLIINIGAALVAVQGASAGMLRRGHGTILLTGGIFGVTPNPDYLSLSIGKAGIRSL
;
A
#
# COMPACT_ATOMS: atom_id res chain seq x y z
N GLY A 1 -6.94 2.11 -2.42
CA GLY A 1 -8.32 1.63 -2.16
C GLY A 1 -9.29 2.82 -2.06
N PRO A 2 -10.61 2.61 -2.23
CA PRO A 2 -11.59 3.69 -2.40
C PRO A 2 -11.87 4.53 -1.14
N GLY A 3 -11.57 4.01 0.05
CA GLY A 3 -11.69 4.74 1.33
C GLY A 3 -10.40 5.47 1.69
N THR A 4 -9.71 5.00 2.74
CA THR A 4 -8.51 5.64 3.32
C THR A 4 -7.47 6.03 2.27
N GLY A 5 -7.08 5.11 1.39
CA GLY A 5 -6.05 5.40 0.38
C GLY A 5 -6.41 6.57 -0.53
N ALA A 6 -7.69 6.71 -0.92
CA ALA A 6 -8.11 7.83 -1.75
C ALA A 6 -8.17 9.16 -0.99
N ALA A 7 -8.66 9.15 0.25
CA ALA A 7 -8.69 10.35 1.08
C ALA A 7 -7.28 10.85 1.42
N THR A 8 -6.36 9.92 1.73
CA THR A 8 -4.95 10.24 1.95
C THR A 8 -4.31 10.81 0.68
N ALA A 9 -4.53 10.17 -0.47
CA ALA A 9 -4.03 10.65 -1.76
C ALA A 9 -4.53 12.07 -2.08
N GLU A 10 -5.82 12.34 -1.89
CA GLU A 10 -6.39 13.68 -2.11
C GLU A 10 -5.76 14.71 -1.17
N ARG A 11 -5.52 14.33 0.09
CA ARG A 11 -4.88 15.22 1.05
C ARG A 11 -3.47 15.60 0.59
N PHE A 12 -2.63 14.64 0.21
CA PHE A 12 -1.28 14.92 -0.29
C PHE A 12 -1.32 15.74 -1.59
N ALA A 13 -2.19 15.38 -2.52
CA ALA A 13 -2.38 16.12 -3.77
C ALA A 13 -2.73 17.60 -3.53
N LYS A 14 -3.60 17.88 -2.54
CA LYS A 14 -3.96 19.24 -2.15
C LYS A 14 -2.78 20.05 -1.60
N GLU A 15 -1.81 19.39 -0.95
CA GLU A 15 -0.58 20.02 -0.45
C GLU A 15 0.50 20.16 -1.56
N GLY A 16 0.18 19.82 -2.81
CA GLY A 16 1.07 20.01 -3.97
C GLY A 16 1.93 18.80 -4.34
N PHE A 17 1.71 17.64 -3.70
CA PHE A 17 2.42 16.42 -4.07
C PHE A 17 1.94 15.88 -5.43
N ARG A 18 2.88 15.33 -6.21
CA ARG A 18 2.54 14.39 -7.27
C ARG A 18 2.17 13.06 -6.63
N VAL A 19 1.00 12.51 -6.98
CA VAL A 19 0.50 11.27 -6.37
C VAL A 19 0.39 10.17 -7.42
N VAL A 20 1.04 9.04 -7.16
CA VAL A 20 0.86 7.79 -7.91
C VAL A 20 -0.09 6.89 -7.14
N LEU A 21 -1.32 6.74 -7.65
CA LEU A 21 -2.30 5.80 -7.10
C LEU A 21 -2.04 4.40 -7.65
N THR A 22 -2.10 3.39 -6.79
CA THR A 22 -1.81 2.01 -7.19
C THR A 22 -3.00 1.09 -6.96
N SER A 23 -3.18 0.13 -7.87
CA SER A 23 -4.23 -0.90 -7.82
C SER A 23 -3.85 -2.05 -8.73
N ARG A 24 -4.29 -3.27 -8.39
CA ARG A 24 -4.24 -4.43 -9.30
C ARG A 24 -5.02 -4.20 -10.58
N ASP A 25 -6.05 -3.38 -10.48
CA ASP A 25 -6.94 -2.99 -11.57
C ASP A 25 -6.96 -1.47 -11.65
N PRO A 26 -6.12 -0.84 -12.49
CA PRO A 26 -6.06 0.60 -12.62
C PRO A 26 -7.31 1.18 -13.29
N ALA A 27 -8.12 0.38 -14.00
CA ALA A 27 -9.37 0.86 -14.58
C ALA A 27 -10.33 1.38 -13.50
N LYS A 28 -10.29 0.79 -12.29
CA LYS A 28 -11.04 1.25 -11.10
C LYS A 28 -10.58 2.60 -10.54
N LEU A 29 -9.45 3.13 -11.01
CA LEU A 29 -8.90 4.42 -10.58
C LEU A 29 -9.17 5.54 -11.59
N VAL A 30 -9.64 5.23 -12.81
CA VAL A 30 -9.82 6.21 -13.90
C VAL A 30 -10.67 7.39 -13.48
N ASP A 31 -11.88 7.14 -12.96
CA ASP A 31 -12.79 8.21 -12.53
C ASP A 31 -12.19 9.07 -11.42
N ARG A 32 -11.38 8.45 -10.54
CA ARG A 32 -10.75 9.15 -9.42
C ARG A 32 -9.59 10.02 -9.88
N VAL A 33 -8.75 9.51 -10.77
CA VAL A 33 -7.67 10.28 -11.40
C VAL A 33 -8.26 11.47 -12.15
N ALA A 34 -9.33 11.26 -12.92
CA ALA A 34 -10.03 12.34 -13.62
C ALA A 34 -10.60 13.39 -12.65
N ALA A 35 -11.23 12.96 -11.55
CA ALA A 35 -11.76 13.87 -10.53
C ALA A 35 -10.67 14.68 -9.81
N PHE A 36 -9.48 14.10 -9.59
CA PHE A 36 -8.35 14.81 -9.00
C PHE A 36 -7.70 15.77 -10.00
N ALA A 37 -7.55 15.34 -11.26
CA ALA A 37 -7.04 16.19 -12.34
C ALA A 37 -7.94 17.42 -12.56
N ALA A 38 -9.28 17.27 -12.49
CA ALA A 38 -10.23 18.39 -12.57
C ALA A 38 -10.06 19.43 -11.45
N LYS A 39 -9.43 19.06 -10.33
CA LYS A 39 -9.06 19.97 -9.23
C LYS A 39 -7.67 20.60 -9.40
N GLY A 40 -6.98 20.30 -10.51
CA GLY A 40 -5.62 20.76 -10.79
C GLY A 40 -4.53 19.94 -10.10
N TYR A 41 -4.85 18.77 -9.57
CA TYR A 41 -3.88 17.92 -8.88
C TYR A 41 -3.05 17.08 -9.85
N ALA A 42 -1.75 16.94 -9.58
CA ALA A 42 -0.85 16.06 -10.33
C ALA A 42 -1.01 14.62 -9.84
N VAL A 43 -1.92 13.86 -10.46
CA VAL A 43 -2.20 12.48 -10.06
C VAL A 43 -2.25 11.57 -11.27
N GLU A 44 -1.70 10.38 -11.13
CA GLU A 44 -1.82 9.30 -12.09
C GLU A 44 -2.04 7.96 -11.39
N SER A 45 -2.41 6.94 -12.14
CA SER A 45 -2.53 5.57 -11.64
C SER A 45 -1.54 4.63 -12.31
N ARG A 46 -1.00 3.68 -11.55
CA ARG A 46 -0.15 2.59 -12.03
C ARG A 46 -0.70 1.24 -11.54
N MET A 47 -0.49 0.20 -12.34
CA MET A 47 -0.87 -1.16 -11.96
C MET A 47 0.16 -1.71 -10.97
N VAL A 48 -0.29 -2.33 -9.89
CA VAL A 48 0.56 -3.13 -9.01
C VAL A 48 -0.24 -4.26 -8.40
N ASP A 49 0.36 -5.45 -8.36
CA ASP A 49 -0.17 -6.55 -7.56
C ASP A 49 0.68 -6.77 -6.32
N ALA A 50 0.08 -6.50 -5.14
CA ALA A 50 0.73 -6.74 -3.86
C ALA A 50 0.87 -8.23 -3.53
N GLY A 51 0.16 -9.12 -4.24
CA GLY A 51 0.40 -10.56 -4.19
C GLY A 51 1.66 -10.98 -4.94
N GLU A 52 2.16 -10.12 -5.84
CA GLU A 52 3.42 -10.33 -6.56
C GLU A 52 4.50 -9.35 -6.12
N LEU A 53 5.40 -9.81 -5.27
CA LEU A 53 6.45 -8.97 -4.68
C LEU A 53 7.34 -8.31 -5.73
N SER A 54 7.56 -9.00 -6.86
CA SER A 54 8.29 -8.47 -8.01
C SER A 54 7.59 -7.25 -8.64
N SER A 55 6.26 -7.26 -8.70
CA SER A 55 5.45 -6.13 -9.19
C SER A 55 5.59 -4.90 -8.30
N VAL A 56 5.60 -5.08 -6.97
CA VAL A 56 5.81 -3.99 -6.01
C VAL A 56 7.20 -3.39 -6.16
N HIS A 57 8.22 -4.23 -6.26
CA HIS A 57 9.59 -3.78 -6.42
C HIS A 57 9.78 -2.99 -7.72
N ALA A 58 9.32 -3.52 -8.85
CA ALA A 58 9.41 -2.88 -10.16
C ALA A 58 8.75 -1.50 -10.17
N LEU A 59 7.55 -1.37 -9.60
CA LEU A 59 6.86 -0.08 -9.55
C LEU A 59 7.66 0.97 -8.76
N ILE A 60 8.27 0.59 -7.64
CA ILE A 60 9.07 1.53 -6.85
C ILE A 60 10.29 2.01 -7.65
N GLU A 61 10.97 1.11 -8.36
CA GLU A 61 12.10 1.47 -9.22
C GLU A 61 11.68 2.38 -10.38
N GLU A 62 10.57 2.07 -11.04
CA GLU A 62 10.01 2.88 -12.13
C GLU A 62 9.68 4.30 -11.65
N VAL A 63 9.00 4.43 -10.51
CA VAL A 63 8.61 5.74 -9.94
C VAL A 63 9.83 6.55 -9.49
N GLU A 64 10.81 5.94 -8.82
CA GLU A 64 12.07 6.61 -8.46
C GLU A 64 12.87 7.02 -9.71
N ALA A 65 12.90 6.19 -10.76
CA ALA A 65 13.59 6.52 -12.01
C ALA A 65 12.90 7.66 -12.79
N GLU A 66 11.57 7.66 -12.83
CA GLU A 66 10.78 8.66 -13.57
C GLU A 66 10.78 10.03 -12.85
N PHE A 67 10.62 10.04 -11.53
CA PHE A 67 10.45 11.29 -10.77
C PHE A 67 11.68 11.70 -9.95
N GLY A 68 12.69 10.85 -9.85
CA GLY A 68 13.95 11.10 -9.14
C GLY A 68 13.88 10.86 -7.62
N SER A 69 12.68 10.90 -7.02
CA SER A 69 12.48 10.57 -5.61
C SER A 69 11.04 10.16 -5.29
N ILE A 70 10.91 9.26 -4.31
CA ILE A 70 9.69 9.04 -3.53
C ILE A 70 9.88 9.71 -2.17
N ASP A 71 9.18 10.82 -1.94
CA ASP A 71 9.24 11.55 -0.67
C ASP A 71 8.37 10.90 0.41
N VAL A 72 7.23 10.33 0.00
CA VAL A 72 6.28 9.66 0.90
C VAL A 72 5.83 8.35 0.30
N LEU A 73 6.04 7.25 1.05
CA LEU A 73 5.41 5.96 0.77
C LEU A 73 4.21 5.76 1.68
N HIS A 74 3.02 5.54 1.12
CA HIS A 74 1.84 5.11 1.89
C HIS A 74 1.46 3.69 1.50
N PHE A 75 1.85 2.71 2.33
CA PHE A 75 1.42 1.33 2.16
C PHE A 75 0.08 1.10 2.87
N ASN A 76 -0.99 0.94 2.09
CA ASN A 76 -2.35 0.76 2.57
C ASN A 76 -2.97 -0.58 2.18
N SER A 77 -2.39 -1.29 1.21
CA SER A 77 -2.96 -2.54 0.71
C SER A 77 -3.13 -3.56 1.83
N ALA A 78 -4.25 -4.27 1.79
CA ALA A 78 -4.53 -5.37 2.70
C ALA A 78 -5.44 -6.39 2.01
N SER A 79 -5.21 -7.65 2.31
CA SER A 79 -6.13 -8.76 2.03
C SER A 79 -6.86 -9.15 3.31
N MET A 80 -8.14 -9.47 3.17
CA MET A 80 -9.02 -9.78 4.29
C MET A 80 -9.97 -10.90 3.88
N HIS A 81 -9.87 -12.03 4.56
CA HIS A 81 -10.80 -13.13 4.48
C HIS A 81 -11.38 -13.41 5.88
N SER A 82 -12.65 -13.80 5.94
CA SER A 82 -13.25 -14.26 7.18
C SER A 82 -12.95 -15.75 7.34
N ALA A 83 -12.13 -16.08 8.33
CA ALA A 83 -11.75 -17.43 8.68
C ALA A 83 -11.21 -17.48 10.11
N THR A 84 -11.58 -18.53 10.83
CA THR A 84 -11.09 -18.85 12.17
C THR A 84 -9.87 -19.75 12.11
N ILE A 85 -9.20 -19.98 13.24
CA ILE A 85 -8.06 -20.90 13.32
C ILE A 85 -8.38 -22.34 12.87
N GLU A 86 -9.61 -22.78 13.06
CA GLU A 86 -10.07 -24.12 12.68
C GLU A 86 -10.33 -24.24 11.18
N SER A 87 -10.67 -23.15 10.51
CA SER A 87 -11.19 -23.13 9.14
C SER A 87 -10.28 -22.46 8.13
N GLN A 88 -9.21 -21.79 8.57
CA GLN A 88 -8.27 -21.05 7.71
C GLN A 88 -7.49 -22.00 6.78
N PRO A 89 -7.67 -21.91 5.45
CA PRO A 89 -6.82 -22.62 4.50
C PRO A 89 -5.41 -22.06 4.51
N LYS A 90 -4.41 -22.94 4.46
CA LYS A 90 -2.98 -22.57 4.55
C LYS A 90 -2.56 -21.70 3.37
N GLU A 91 -3.10 -21.99 2.20
CA GLU A 91 -2.82 -21.30 0.94
C GLU A 91 -3.24 -19.84 1.03
N THR A 92 -4.52 -19.59 1.34
CA THR A 92 -5.05 -18.22 1.52
C THR A 92 -4.40 -17.49 2.70
N PHE A 93 -3.98 -18.21 3.75
CA PHE A 93 -3.23 -17.60 4.86
C PHE A 93 -1.89 -17.05 4.38
N THR A 94 -1.13 -17.84 3.61
CA THR A 94 0.15 -17.41 3.04
C THR A 94 -0.04 -16.26 2.05
N GLU A 95 -1.02 -16.33 1.15
CA GLU A 95 -1.36 -15.26 0.21
C GLU A 95 -1.70 -13.95 0.94
N ASP A 96 -2.50 -14.02 1.99
CA ASP A 96 -2.85 -12.86 2.81
C ASP A 96 -1.63 -12.25 3.48
N LEU A 97 -0.70 -13.06 4.00
CA LEU A 97 0.53 -12.55 4.62
C LEU A 97 1.50 -11.93 3.61
N ILE A 98 1.56 -12.48 2.38
CA ILE A 98 2.34 -11.87 1.29
C ILE A 98 1.82 -10.45 1.03
N ILE A 99 0.51 -10.26 0.90
CA ILE A 99 -0.08 -8.95 0.65
C ILE A 99 0.04 -8.03 1.87
N ASN A 100 -0.26 -8.55 3.07
CA ASN A 100 -0.40 -7.76 4.29
C ASN A 100 0.93 -7.34 4.89
N ILE A 101 2.00 -8.13 4.74
CA ILE A 101 3.31 -7.88 5.37
C ILE A 101 4.42 -7.91 4.31
N GLY A 102 4.47 -8.95 3.47
CA GLY A 102 5.54 -9.15 2.50
C GLY A 102 5.69 -7.97 1.52
N ALA A 103 4.59 -7.55 0.92
CA ALA A 103 4.56 -6.40 0.01
C ALA A 103 4.89 -5.08 0.72
N ALA A 104 4.54 -4.93 2.00
CA ALA A 104 4.91 -3.76 2.78
C ALA A 104 6.43 -3.72 2.99
N LEU A 105 7.04 -4.83 3.37
CA LEU A 105 8.49 -4.94 3.51
C LEU A 105 9.22 -4.57 2.21
N VAL A 106 8.78 -5.14 1.07
CA VAL A 106 9.39 -4.86 -0.24
C VAL A 106 9.25 -3.39 -0.62
N ALA A 107 8.06 -2.80 -0.44
CA ALA A 107 7.84 -1.38 -0.72
C ALA A 107 8.72 -0.48 0.17
N VAL A 108 8.80 -0.79 1.48
CA VAL A 108 9.63 -0.06 2.44
C VAL A 108 11.11 -0.15 2.07
N GLN A 109 11.62 -1.34 1.75
CA GLN A 109 13.01 -1.51 1.35
C GLN A 109 13.33 -0.71 0.08
N GLY A 110 12.47 -0.79 -0.94
CA GLY A 110 12.64 -0.05 -2.18
C GLY A 110 12.67 1.46 -1.97
N ALA A 111 11.66 2.01 -1.29
CA ALA A 111 11.55 3.46 -1.09
C ALA A 111 12.62 3.99 -0.11
N SER A 112 12.88 3.27 0.97
CA SER A 112 13.83 3.71 2.03
C SER A 112 15.26 3.84 1.52
N ALA A 113 15.67 3.04 0.52
CA ALA A 113 17.00 3.16 -0.06
C ALA A 113 17.27 4.56 -0.62
N GLY A 114 16.31 5.13 -1.36
CA GLY A 114 16.38 6.51 -1.86
C GLY A 114 16.29 7.53 -0.73
N MET A 115 15.34 7.34 0.20
CA MET A 115 15.13 8.24 1.33
C MET A 115 16.37 8.38 2.22
N LEU A 116 17.04 7.28 2.54
CA LEU A 116 18.25 7.25 3.36
C LEU A 116 19.42 7.98 2.68
N ARG A 117 19.61 7.80 1.37
CA ARG A 117 20.66 8.52 0.62
C ARG A 117 20.46 10.03 0.66
N ARG A 118 19.21 10.49 0.62
CA ARG A 118 18.83 11.92 0.65
C ARG A 118 18.73 12.49 2.06
N GLY A 119 18.70 11.63 3.09
CA GLY A 119 18.42 12.03 4.48
C GLY A 119 16.98 12.55 4.70
N HIS A 120 16.06 12.27 3.77
CA HIS A 120 14.69 12.77 3.79
C HIS A 120 13.71 11.76 3.16
N GLY A 121 12.59 11.54 3.86
CA GLY A 121 11.46 10.76 3.38
C GLY A 121 10.54 10.37 4.53
N THR A 122 9.33 9.91 4.21
CA THR A 122 8.36 9.43 5.20
C THR A 122 7.71 8.15 4.73
N ILE A 123 7.56 7.20 5.64
CA ILE A 123 6.87 5.93 5.40
C ILE A 123 5.64 5.88 6.29
N LEU A 124 4.48 5.67 5.68
CA LEU A 124 3.20 5.52 6.34
C LEU A 124 2.69 4.10 6.08
N LEU A 125 2.61 3.29 7.13
CA LEU A 125 2.03 1.95 7.06
C LEU A 125 0.63 1.96 7.69
N THR A 126 -0.35 1.46 6.95
CA THR A 126 -1.73 1.41 7.47
C THR A 126 -1.91 0.20 8.37
N GLY A 127 -1.78 0.43 9.68
CA GLY A 127 -2.13 -0.54 10.71
C GLY A 127 -3.65 -0.73 10.85
N GLY A 128 -4.10 -0.95 12.09
CA GLY A 128 -5.52 -1.08 12.40
C GLY A 128 -5.74 -1.69 13.78
N ILE A 129 -6.96 -1.59 14.30
CA ILE A 129 -7.31 -2.10 15.64
C ILE A 129 -7.01 -3.59 15.78
N PHE A 130 -7.12 -4.39 14.71
CA PHE A 130 -6.79 -5.81 14.73
C PHE A 130 -5.31 -6.13 15.01
N GLY A 131 -4.40 -5.17 14.86
CA GLY A 131 -3.00 -5.34 15.28
C GLY A 131 -2.76 -5.13 16.79
N VAL A 132 -3.77 -4.65 17.52
CA VAL A 132 -3.73 -4.42 18.98
C VAL A 132 -4.75 -5.30 19.71
N THR A 133 -5.95 -5.42 19.14
CA THR A 133 -7.05 -6.26 19.61
C THR A 133 -7.46 -7.19 18.46
N PRO A 134 -6.81 -8.37 18.35
CA PRO A 134 -7.08 -9.33 17.29
C PRO A 134 -8.55 -9.76 17.26
N ASN A 135 -9.08 -10.01 16.06
CA ASN A 135 -10.38 -10.61 15.87
C ASN A 135 -10.22 -12.07 15.39
N PRO A 136 -10.73 -13.08 16.12
CA PRO A 136 -10.56 -14.49 15.76
C PRO A 136 -11.25 -14.88 14.44
N ASP A 137 -12.25 -14.12 13.98
CA ASP A 137 -12.95 -14.36 12.71
C ASP A 137 -12.19 -13.82 11.49
N TYR A 138 -11.11 -13.06 11.74
CA TYR A 138 -10.22 -12.47 10.73
C TYR A 138 -8.77 -12.76 11.11
N LEU A 139 -8.45 -14.05 11.22
CA LEU A 139 -7.16 -14.53 11.70
C LEU A 139 -5.97 -13.96 10.91
N SER A 140 -5.96 -14.15 9.59
CA SER A 140 -4.85 -13.73 8.72
C SER A 140 -4.65 -12.22 8.74
N LEU A 141 -5.73 -11.44 8.74
CA LEU A 141 -5.67 -9.98 8.81
C LEU A 141 -5.17 -9.50 10.18
N SER A 142 -5.60 -10.11 11.29
CA SER A 142 -5.13 -9.73 12.63
C SER A 142 -3.63 -9.94 12.78
N ILE A 143 -3.12 -11.09 12.31
CA ILE A 143 -1.68 -11.37 12.24
C ILE A 143 -0.99 -10.37 11.29
N GLY A 144 -1.57 -10.11 10.12
CA GLY A 144 -1.08 -9.11 9.17
C GLY A 144 -0.91 -7.72 9.79
N LYS A 145 -1.91 -7.24 10.52
CA LYS A 145 -1.88 -5.91 11.17
C LYS A 145 -0.94 -5.87 12.38
N ALA A 146 -0.80 -6.97 13.13
CA ALA A 146 0.24 -7.08 14.16
C ALA A 146 1.64 -7.05 13.54
N GLY A 147 1.84 -7.75 12.41
CA GLY A 147 3.06 -7.72 11.63
C GLY A 147 3.41 -6.32 11.13
N ILE A 148 2.44 -5.60 10.54
CA ILE A 148 2.62 -4.19 10.13
C ILE A 148 2.98 -3.28 11.32
N ARG A 149 2.44 -3.53 12.51
CA ARG A 149 2.77 -2.75 13.71
C ARG A 149 4.20 -2.99 14.21
N SER A 150 4.77 -4.15 13.91
CA SER A 150 6.11 -4.56 14.34
C SER A 150 7.19 -4.36 13.27
N LEU A 151 6.80 -4.14 12.01
CA LEU A 151 7.67 -3.81 10.88
C LEU A 151 8.20 -2.37 11.01
#